data_AF-A0A968YEZ7-F1
#
_entry.id   AF-A0A968YEZ7-F1
#
_cell.length_a   1.000
_cell.length_b   1.000
_cell.length_c   1.000
_cell.angle_alpha   90.00
_cell.angle_beta   90.00
_cell.angle_gamma   90.00
#
_symmetry.space_group_name_H-M   'P 1'
#
loop_
_entity.id
_entity.type
_entity.pdbx_description
1 polymer ?
#
loop_
_entity_poly.entity_id
_entity_poly.type
_entity_poly.pdbx_seq_one_letter_code
_entity_poly.pdbx_strand_id
1 'polypeptide(L)'
;MTILVDHGYHPDSITQALQEIYLEIMTKVQFEQSAQPSKAEKEAQGKSGFVPVATRWVVERSNAWMERCKSLVKNFEWTLENARAKLNLCFIRLMLKRLAAA
;
A
#
# COMPACT_ATOMS: atom_id res chain seq x y z
N MET A 1 7.15 -10.28 0.13
CA MET A 1 5.85 -9.61 -0.13
C MET A 1 6.13 -8.20 -0.57
N THR A 2 5.65 -7.79 -1.73
CA THR A 2 5.84 -6.42 -2.20
C THR A 2 4.70 -5.56 -1.69
N ILE A 3 5.02 -4.44 -1.05
CA ILE A 3 4.09 -3.44 -0.58
C ILE A 3 4.28 -2.20 -1.46
N LEU A 4 3.25 -1.90 -2.25
CA LEU A 4 3.20 -0.68 -3.04
C LEU A 4 2.90 0.51 -2.10
N VAL A 5 3.71 1.56 -2.19
CA VAL A 5 3.54 2.79 -1.42
C VAL A 5 3.37 4.00 -2.34
N ASP A 6 2.63 5.00 -1.86
CA ASP A 6 2.52 6.29 -2.54
C ASP A 6 3.73 7.20 -2.25
N HIS A 7 3.80 8.33 -2.96
CA HIS A 7 4.89 9.31 -2.81
C HIS A 7 4.94 10.07 -1.49
N GLY A 8 3.91 9.95 -0.65
CA GLY A 8 3.92 10.50 0.70
C GLY A 8 4.71 9.63 1.69
N TYR A 9 5.04 8.40 1.32
CA TYR A 9 5.90 7.52 2.11
C TYR A 9 7.36 7.63 1.65
N HIS A 10 8.27 7.43 2.60
CA HIS A 10 9.72 7.43 2.37
C HIS A 10 10.26 6.01 2.59
N PRO A 11 10.38 5.18 1.52
CA PRO A 11 10.77 3.78 1.66
C PRO A 11 12.08 3.57 2.41
N ASP A 12 13.06 4.45 2.22
CA ASP A 12 14.36 4.37 2.88
C ASP A 12 14.24 4.54 4.40
N SER A 13 13.50 5.57 4.83
CA SER A 13 13.25 5.83 6.25
C SER A 13 12.46 4.70 6.92
N ILE A 14 11.46 4.17 6.21
CA ILE A 14 10.65 3.03 6.68
C ILE A 14 11.54 1.78 6.79
N THR A 15 12.39 1.54 5.78
CA THR A 15 13.31 0.40 5.75
C THR A 15 14.27 0.44 6.93
N GLN A 16 14.90 1.59 7.17
CA GLN A 16 15.81 1.77 8.29
C GLN A 16 15.11 1.51 9.63
N ALA A 17 13.94 2.13 9.86
CA ALA A 17 13.18 1.95 11.10
C ALA A 17 12.74 0.49 11.31
N LEU A 18 12.37 -0.22 10.24
CA LEU A 18 11.99 -1.63 10.32
C LEU A 18 13.19 -2.53 10.61
N GLN A 19 14.36 -2.25 10.04
CA GLN A 19 15.58 -3.03 10.27
C GLN A 19 16.09 -2.91 11.70
N GLU A 20 15.89 -1.75 12.36
CA GLU A 20 16.20 -1.57 13.79
C GLU A 20 15.39 -2.50 14.69
N ILE A 21 14.14 -2.79 14.32
CA ILE A 21 13.23 -3.65 15.08
C ILE A 21 13.42 -5.12 14.69
N TYR A 22 13.59 -5.39 13.41
CA TYR A 22 13.70 -6.74 12.87
C TYR A 22 14.69 -6.78 11.71
N LEU A 23 15.94 -7.15 12.00
CA LEU A 23 17.07 -7.08 11.07
C LEU A 23 16.81 -7.76 9.72
N GLU A 24 16.12 -8.91 9.73
CA GLU A 24 15.86 -9.72 8.53
C GLU A 24 14.57 -9.31 7.79
N ILE A 25 13.87 -8.25 8.21
CA ILE A 25 12.57 -7.85 7.64
C ILE A 25 12.63 -7.61 6.12
N MET A 26 13.75 -7.12 5.61
CA MET A 26 13.96 -6.85 4.18
C MET A 26 14.04 -8.12 3.32
N THR A 27 14.28 -9.29 3.93
CA THR A 27 14.17 -10.57 3.22
C THR A 27 12.71 -10.98 2.98
N LYS A 28 11.78 -10.40 3.75
CA LYS A 28 10.36 -10.77 3.76
C LYS A 28 9.48 -9.73 3.08
N VAL A 29 9.86 -8.46 3.14
CA VAL A 29 9.08 -7.33 2.61
C VAL A 29 9.95 -6.47 1.70
N GLN A 30 9.37 -6.04 0.58
CA GLN A 30 9.95 -5.06 -0.33
C GLN A 30 8.97 -3.92 -0.51
N PHE A 31 9.49 -2.70 -0.57
CA PHE A 31 8.69 -1.52 -0.87
C PHE A 31 8.93 -1.11 -2.31
N GLU A 32 7.85 -0.82 -3.02
CA GLU A 32 7.92 -0.25 -4.36
C GLU A 32 7.06 1.00 -4.38
N GLN A 33 7.68 2.10 -4.80
CA GLN A 33 7.02 3.38 -4.88
C GLN A 33 6.37 3.51 -6.25
N SER A 34 5.08 3.88 -6.29
CA SER A 34 4.37 4.13 -7.55
C SER A 34 5.15 5.11 -8.43
N ALA A 35 5.14 4.96 -9.75
CA ALA A 35 5.75 5.98 -10.62
C ALA A 35 4.95 7.30 -10.54
N GLN A 36 5.65 8.43 -10.36
CA GLN A 36 5.08 9.77 -10.52
C GLN A 36 6.05 10.59 -11.36
N PRO A 37 5.54 11.40 -12.31
CA PRO A 37 6.39 12.28 -13.08
C PRO A 37 7.13 13.25 -12.14
N SER A 38 8.44 13.31 -12.33
CA SER A 38 9.34 14.29 -11.73
C SER A 38 8.95 15.71 -12.15
N LYS A 39 9.48 16.72 -11.45
CA LYS A 39 9.24 18.13 -11.79
C LYS A 39 9.67 18.44 -13.23
N ALA A 40 10.82 17.93 -13.67
CA ALA A 40 11.32 18.11 -15.03
C ALA A 40 10.39 17.46 -16.09
N GLU A 41 9.88 16.26 -15.83
CA GLU A 41 8.93 15.60 -16.75
C GLU A 41 7.58 16.32 -16.81
N LYS A 42 7.13 16.91 -15.69
CA LYS A 42 5.92 17.74 -15.65
C LYS A 42 6.10 19.02 -16.48
N GLU A 43 7.24 19.69 -16.32
CA GLU A 43 7.60 20.90 -17.08
C GLU A 43 7.71 20.60 -18.59
N ALA A 44 8.35 19.49 -18.96
CA ALA A 44 8.42 19.04 -20.35
C ALA A 44 7.03 18.72 -20.96
N GLN A 45 6.08 18.28 -20.14
CA GLN A 45 4.69 18.06 -20.54
C GLN A 45 3.82 19.33 -20.50
N GLY A 46 4.39 20.49 -20.14
CA GLY A 46 3.65 21.74 -19.97
C GLY A 46 2.63 21.71 -18.82
N LYS A 47 2.75 20.75 -17.90
CA LYS A 47 1.83 20.59 -16.75
C LYS A 47 2.40 21.31 -15.54
N SER A 48 1.68 22.31 -15.03
CA SER A 48 2.00 22.98 -13.78
C SER A 48 1.06 22.50 -12.65
N GLY A 49 1.57 22.48 -11.42
CA GLY A 49 0.77 22.10 -10.24
C GLY A 49 0.62 20.59 -10.00
N PHE A 50 -0.46 20.20 -9.32
CA PHE A 50 -0.73 18.81 -8.95
C PHE A 50 -1.14 18.00 -10.18
N VAL A 51 -0.34 17.00 -10.53
CA VAL A 51 -0.64 16.05 -11.61
C VAL A 51 -1.11 14.75 -10.96
N PRO A 52 -2.38 14.36 -11.11
CA PRO A 52 -2.87 13.10 -10.56
C PRO A 52 -2.06 11.92 -11.11
N VAL A 53 -1.53 11.09 -10.22
CA VAL A 53 -0.91 9.82 -10.63
C VAL A 53 -2.02 8.88 -11.06
N ALA A 54 -1.94 8.41 -12.31
CA ALA A 54 -2.88 7.43 -12.82
C ALA A 54 -2.92 6.23 -11.87
N THR A 55 -4.12 5.78 -11.48
CA THR A 55 -4.38 4.68 -10.54
C THR A 55 -4.16 4.92 -9.04
N ARG A 56 -3.77 6.12 -8.58
CA ARG A 56 -3.68 6.44 -7.13
C ARG A 56 -4.95 6.13 -6.35
N TRP A 57 -6.12 6.40 -6.96
CA TRP A 57 -7.41 6.12 -6.34
C TRP A 57 -7.61 4.64 -6.01
N VAL A 58 -6.96 3.71 -6.73
CA VAL A 58 -7.06 2.27 -6.48
C VAL A 58 -6.40 1.92 -5.14
N VAL A 59 -5.24 2.53 -4.84
CA VAL A 59 -4.52 2.34 -3.57
C VAL A 59 -5.33 2.92 -2.42
N GLU A 60 -5.74 4.18 -2.52
CA GLU A 60 -6.53 4.86 -1.47
C GLU A 60 -7.84 4.13 -1.18
N ARG A 61 -8.53 3.67 -2.24
CA ARG A 61 -9.78 2.92 -2.10
C ARG A 61 -9.55 1.54 -1.50
N SER A 62 -8.45 0.88 -1.83
CA SER A 62 -8.06 -0.40 -1.22
C SER A 62 -7.79 -0.22 0.28
N ASN A 63 -7.08 0.84 0.66
CA ASN A 63 -6.85 1.21 2.06
C ASN A 63 -8.17 1.46 2.81
N ALA A 64 -9.09 2.23 2.22
CA ALA A 64 -10.41 2.48 2.81
C ALA A 64 -11.26 1.21 3.02
N TRP A 65 -11.08 0.17 2.21
CA TRP A 65 -11.73 -1.12 2.45
C TRP A 65 -11.07 -1.88 3.61
N MET A 66 -9.75 -1.83 3.72
CA MET A 66 -9.01 -2.45 4.83
C MET A 66 -9.33 -1.81 6.17
N GLU A 67 -9.61 -0.50 6.24
CA GLU A 67 -10.03 0.19 7.46
C GLU A 67 -11.28 -0.41 8.11
N ARG A 68 -12.14 -1.06 7.32
CA ARG A 68 -13.33 -1.77 7.83
C ARG A 68 -13.01 -3.11 8.51
N CYS A 69 -11.79 -3.60 8.34
CA CYS A 69 -11.28 -4.85 8.90
C CYS A 69 -10.41 -4.54 10.13
N LYS A 70 -11.03 -4.40 11.33
CA LYS A 70 -10.35 -4.01 12.59
C LYS A 70 -9.07 -4.81 12.91
N SER A 71 -9.03 -6.11 12.59
CA SER A 71 -7.83 -6.95 12.80
C SER A 71 -6.61 -6.46 12.02
N LEU A 72 -6.81 -5.81 10.87
CA LEU A 72 -5.74 -5.23 10.05
C LEU A 72 -5.27 -3.85 10.51
N VAL A 73 -6.11 -3.09 11.21
CA VAL A 73 -5.84 -1.66 11.51
C VAL A 73 -5.62 -1.37 12.99
N LYS A 74 -6.20 -2.18 13.89
CA LYS A 74 -6.15 -1.94 15.34
C LYS A 74 -5.45 -3.04 16.12
N ASN A 75 -5.70 -4.30 15.76
CA ASN A 75 -5.15 -5.40 16.53
C ASN A 75 -3.79 -5.85 15.99
N PHE A 76 -3.57 -5.69 14.68
CA PHE A 76 -2.41 -6.20 13.95
C PHE A 76 -2.21 -7.72 14.16
N GLU A 77 -1.40 -8.35 13.33
CA GLU A 77 -1.10 -9.78 13.44
C GLU A 77 0.36 -9.94 13.86
N TRP A 78 0.64 -10.99 14.65
CA TRP A 78 1.99 -11.25 15.15
C TRP A 78 2.97 -11.67 14.04
N THR A 79 2.48 -12.41 13.04
CA THR A 79 3.31 -12.90 11.93
C THR A 79 2.87 -12.27 10.60
N LEU A 80 3.85 -12.07 9.70
CA LEU A 80 3.60 -11.58 8.34
C LEU A 80 2.70 -12.52 7.54
N GLU A 81 2.79 -13.83 7.78
CA GLU A 81 1.94 -14.83 7.12
C GLU A 81 0.47 -14.66 7.52
N ASN A 82 0.21 -14.48 8.82
CA ASN A 82 -1.13 -14.23 9.33
C ASN A 82 -1.66 -12.87 8.83
N ALA A 83 -0.84 -11.82 8.85
CA ALA A 83 -1.19 -10.52 8.30
C ALA A 83 -1.60 -10.63 6.82
N ARG A 84 -0.82 -11.35 6.02
CA ARG A 84 -1.10 -11.59 4.59
C ARG A 84 -2.39 -12.39 4.40
N ALA A 85 -2.63 -13.42 5.21
CA ALA A 85 -3.85 -14.21 5.15
C ALA A 85 -5.08 -13.35 5.48
N LYS A 86 -5.00 -12.46 6.48
CA LYS A 86 -6.06 -11.52 6.84
C LYS A 86 -6.33 -10.49 5.75
N LEU A 87 -5.28 -9.97 5.10
CA LEU A 87 -5.42 -9.09 3.95
C LEU A 87 -6.21 -9.79 2.83
N ASN A 88 -5.77 -10.98 2.43
CA ASN A 88 -6.45 -11.77 1.40
C ASN A 88 -7.92 -12.02 1.78
N LEU A 89 -8.20 -12.42 3.02
CA LEU A 89 -9.55 -12.66 3.51
C LEU A 89 -10.44 -11.41 3.46
N CYS A 90 -9.89 -10.23 3.78
CA CYS A 90 -10.62 -8.96 3.71
C CYS A 90 -11.08 -8.66 2.27
N PHE A 91 -10.21 -8.87 1.27
CA PHE A 91 -10.56 -8.68 -0.14
C PHE A 91 -11.44 -9.80 -0.70
N ILE A 92 -11.26 -11.06 -0.30
CA ILE A 92 -12.16 -12.16 -0.67
C ILE A 92 -13.58 -11.85 -0.19
N ARG A 93 -13.74 -11.44 1.07
CA ARG A 93 -15.04 -11.04 1.63
C ARG A 93 -15.65 -9.86 0.85
N LEU A 94 -14.84 -8.87 0.45
CA LEU A 94 -15.31 -7.76 -0.37
C LEU A 94 -15.82 -8.25 -1.74
N MET A 95 -15.08 -9.13 -2.42
CA MET A 95 -15.47 -9.70 -3.70
C MET A 95 -16.75 -10.52 -3.59
N LEU A 96 -16.86 -11.39 -2.58
CA LEU A 96 -18.06 -12.18 -2.32
C LEU A 96 -19.31 -11.31 -2.11
N LYS A 97 -19.18 -10.21 -1.35
CA LYS A 97 -20.30 -9.27 -1.15
C LYS A 97 -20.75 -8.59 -2.44
N ARG A 98 -19.82 -8.31 -3.36
CA ARG A 98 -20.15 -7.71 -4.66
C ARG A 98 -20.82 -8.71 -5.57
N LEU A 99 -20.34 -9.96 -5.58
CA LEU A 99 -20.95 -11.04 -6.37
C LEU A 99 -22.36 -11.37 -5.88
N ALA A 100 -22.60 -11.37 -4.56
CA ALA A 100 -23.93 -11.64 -4.00
C ALA A 100 -24.92 -10.48 -4.16
N ALA A 101 -24.43 -9.27 -4.45
CA ALA A 101 -25.25 -8.09 -4.70
C ALA A 101 -25.48 -7.82 -6.21
N ALA A 102 -24.88 -8.63 -7.08
CA ALA A 102 -25.06 -8.61 -8.53
C ALA A 102 -26.20 -9.56 -8.92
#